data_AF-A0A9P0GMQ1-F1
#
_entry.id   AF-A0A9P0GMQ1-F1
#
_cell.length_a   1.000
_cell.length_b   1.000
_cell.length_c   1.000
_cell.angle_alpha   90.00
_cell.angle_beta   90.00
_cell.angle_gamma   90.00
#
_symmetry.space_group_name_H-M   'P 1'
#
loop_
_entity.id
_entity.type
_entity.pdbx_description
1 polymer ?
#
loop_
_entity_poly.entity_id
_entity_poly.type
_entity_poly.pdbx_seq_one_letter_code
_entity_poly.pdbx_strand_id
1 'polypeptide(L)' 'MDIAIIFYIVAACILNILMIFSWVYFVKKMNRFYKYLDQGYYFIEDNYRWRRRRLLMVHPSNIDQTLDIPRIIDPALIIS' A
#
# COMPACT_ATOMS: atom_id res chain seq x y z
N MET A 1 -9.32 -24.41 -36.92
CA MET A 1 -9.67 -23.03 -36.52
C MET A 1 -10.23 -23.02 -35.09
N ASP A 2 -10.98 -24.04 -34.72
CA ASP A 2 -11.69 -24.14 -33.43
C ASP A 2 -10.77 -24.33 -32.21
N ILE A 3 -9.70 -25.11 -32.34
CA ILE A 3 -8.73 -25.33 -31.25
C ILE A 3 -8.03 -24.03 -30.84
N ALA A 4 -7.72 -23.16 -31.82
CA ALA A 4 -7.10 -21.87 -31.55
C ALA A 4 -8.05 -20.91 -30.82
N ILE A 5 -9.34 -20.93 -31.17
CA ILE A 5 -10.39 -20.16 -30.50
C ILE A 5 -10.55 -20.63 -29.05
N ILE A 6 -10.60 -21.94 -28.82
CA ILE A 6 -10.68 -22.53 -27.47
C ILE A 6 -9.48 -22.10 -26.63
N PHE A 7 -8.26 -22.16 -27.18
CA PHE A 7 -7.06 -21.71 -26.48
C PHE A 7 -7.12 -20.23 -26.10
N TYR A 8 -7.63 -19.38 -27.00
CA TYR A 8 -7.78 -17.95 -26.76
C TYR A 8 -8.78 -17.65 -25.65
N ILE A 9 -9.92 -18.36 -25.63
CA ILE A 9 -10.94 -18.24 -24.59
C ILE A 9 -10.36 -18.66 -23.23
N VAL A 10 -9.65 -19.80 -23.18
CA VAL A 10 -9.01 -20.28 -21.94
C VAL A 10 -7.98 -19.29 -21.43
N ALA A 11 -7.13 -18.74 -22.31
CA ALA A 11 -6.15 -17.72 -21.92
C ALA A 11 -6.81 -16.43 -21.39
N ALA A 12 -7.89 -15.97 -22.02
CA ALA A 12 -8.65 -14.81 -21.57
C ALA A 12 -9.32 -15.04 -20.20
N CYS A 13 -9.81 -16.26 -19.93
CA CYS A 13 -10.34 -16.63 -18.62
C CYS A 13 -9.25 -16.61 -17.54
N ILE A 14 -8.08 -17.21 -17.80
CA ILE A 14 -6.95 -17.21 -16.86
C ILE A 14 -6.51 -15.77 -16.55
N LEU A 15 -6.41 -14.92 -17.56
CA LEU A 15 -5.99 -13.52 -17.39
C LEU A 15 -7.01 -12.72 -16.57
N ASN A 16 -8.31 -12.93 -16.79
CA ASN A 16 -9.37 -12.32 -15.97
C ASN A 16 -9.28 -12.77 -14.50
N ILE A 17 -9.08 -14.06 -14.26
CA ILE A 17 -8.92 -14.60 -12.91
C ILE A 17 -7.73 -13.95 -12.21
N LEU A 18 -6.58 -13.88 -12.87
CA LEU A 18 -5.38 -13.22 -12.33
C LEU A 18 -5.63 -11.73 -12.03
N MET A 19 -6.34 -11.01 -12.90
CA MET A 19 -6.72 -9.62 -12.63
C MET A 19 -7.60 -9.49 -11.40
N ILE A 20 -8.63 -10.34 -11.25
CA ILE A 20 -9.52 -10.33 -10.09
C ILE A 20 -8.73 -10.59 -8.80
N PHE A 21 -7.87 -11.60 -8.78
CA PHE A 21 -7.04 -11.88 -7.60
C PHE A 21 -6.10 -10.72 -7.26
N SER A 22 -5.48 -10.11 -8.27
CA SER A 22 -4.59 -8.96 -8.08
C SER A 22 -5.36 -7.75 -7.54
N TRP A 23 -6.56 -7.50 -8.04
CA TRP A 23 -7.45 -6.45 -7.56
C TRP A 23 -7.85 -6.68 -6.09
N VAL A 24 -8.32 -7.89 -5.75
CA VAL A 24 -8.72 -8.22 -4.37
C VAL A 24 -7.53 -8.08 -3.42
N TYR A 25 -6.34 -8.51 -3.82
CA TYR A 25 -5.12 -8.34 -3.03
C TYR A 25 -4.82 -6.85 -2.80
N PHE A 26 -4.88 -6.03 -3.86
CA PHE A 26 -4.63 -4.60 -3.78
C PHE A 26 -5.64 -3.90 -2.87
N VAL A 27 -6.94 -4.18 -3.03
CA VAL A 27 -8.01 -3.62 -2.18
C VAL A 27 -7.81 -4.01 -0.72
N LYS A 28 -7.52 -5.28 -0.41
CA LYS A 28 -7.23 -5.71 0.96
C LYS A 28 -6.03 -4.98 1.57
N LYS A 29 -4.99 -4.75 0.77
CA LYS A 29 -3.80 -4.01 1.19
C LYS A 29 -4.15 -2.54 1.47
N MET A 30 -4.86 -1.89 0.55
CA MET A 30 -5.32 -0.50 0.70
C MET A 30 -6.22 -0.32 1.91
N ASN A 31 -7.18 -1.22 2.15
CA ASN A 31 -8.06 -1.15 3.32
C ASN A 31 -7.30 -1.20 4.64
N ARG A 32 -6.17 -1.92 4.71
CA ARG A 32 -5.31 -1.85 5.89
C ARG A 32 -4.69 -0.47 6.03
N PHE A 33 -4.13 0.10 4.96
CA PHE A 33 -3.57 1.45 4.99
C PHE A 33 -4.62 2.49 5.44
N TYR A 34 -5.83 2.44 4.88
CA TYR A 34 -6.93 3.30 5.31
C TYR A 34 -7.31 3.11 6.77
N LYS A 35 -7.38 1.87 7.27
CA LYS A 35 -7.65 1.62 8.69
C LYS A 35 -6.59 2.25 9.60
N TYR A 36 -5.32 2.22 9.22
CA TYR A 36 -4.26 2.88 9.98
C TYR A 36 -4.36 4.42 9.89
N LEU A 37 -4.69 4.97 8.73
CA LEU A 37 -4.98 6.41 8.59
C LEU A 37 -6.15 6.85 9.48
N ASP A 38 -7.25 6.08 9.50
CA ASP A 38 -8.42 6.35 10.36
C ASP A 38 -8.08 6.27 11.86
N GLN A 39 -7.09 5.46 12.23
CA GLN A 39 -6.55 5.37 13.59
C GLN A 39 -5.58 6.51 13.93
N GLY A 40 -5.34 7.45 13.00
CA GLY A 40 -4.44 8.59 13.17
C GLY A 40 -2.96 8.27 12.93
N TYR A 41 -2.63 7.11 12.35
CA TYR A 41 -1.25 6.84 11.93
C TYR A 41 -0.89 7.69 10.72
N TYR A 42 0.37 8.10 10.66
CA TYR A 42 0.92 8.82 9.52
C TYR A 42 1.95 7.97 8.80
N PHE A 43 2.11 8.25 7.51
CA PHE A 43 3.04 7.55 6.64
C PHE A 43 4.08 8.52 6.12
N ILE A 44 5.35 8.21 6.33
CA ILE A 44 6.47 9.03 5.88
C ILE A 44 7.21 8.28 4.79
N GLU A 45 7.46 8.96 3.68
CA GLU A 45 8.24 8.41 2.58
C GLU A 45 9.73 8.51 2.96
N ASP A 46 10.39 7.35 3.09
CA ASP A 46 11.85 7.31 3.28
C ASP A 46 12.54 7.73 1.97
N ASN A 47 12.94 9.00 1.92
CA ASN A 47 13.66 9.59 0.81
C ASN A 47 15.17 9.34 0.86
N TYR A 48 15.70 8.77 1.95
CA TYR A 48 17.15 8.57 2.09
C TYR A 48 17.68 7.39 1.28
N ARG A 49 16.82 6.45 0.86
CA ARG A 49 17.23 5.26 0.12
C ARG A 49 16.79 5.34 -1.33
N TRP A 50 17.74 5.70 -2.20
CA TRP A 50 17.57 5.81 -3.66
C TRP A 50 16.96 4.56 -4.34
N ARG A 51 17.00 3.38 -3.69
CA ARG A 51 16.50 2.11 -4.25
C ARG A 51 15.13 1.65 -3.73
N ARG A 52 14.62 2.16 -2.60
CA ARG A 52 13.35 1.70 -2.02
C ARG A 52 12.65 2.83 -1.29
N ARG A 53 11.74 3.50 -1.96
CA ARG A 53 10.70 4.31 -1.32
C ARG A 53 9.84 3.37 -0.48
N ARG A 54 10.08 3.36 0.83
CA ARG A 54 9.23 2.67 1.80
C ARG A 54 8.40 3.71 2.52
N LEU A 55 7.12 3.42 2.67
CA LEU A 55 6.25 4.17 3.58
C LEU A 55 6.48 3.61 4.97
N LEU A 56 7.08 4.41 5.84
CA LEU A 56 7.28 4.11 7.24
C LEU A 56 6.05 4.55 8.02
N MET A 57 5.54 3.68 8.89
CA MET A 57 4.39 3.98 9.75
C MET A 57 4.85 4.72 11.00
N VAL A 58 4.15 5.79 11.34
CA VAL A 58 4.36 6.59 12.55
C VAL A 58 3.08 6.62 13.37
N HIS A 59 3.21 6.28 14.66
CA HIS A 59 2.10 6.31 15.60
C HIS A 59 1.65 7.76 15.87
N PRO A 60 0.34 8.05 16.02
CA PRO A 60 -0.18 9.40 16.27
C PRO A 60 0.47 10.12 17.45
N SER A 61 0.81 9.38 18.52
CA SER A 61 1.46 9.94 19.71
C SER A 61 2.87 10.47 19.45
N ASN A 62 3.48 10.11 18.33
CA ASN A 62 4.84 10.50 17.96
C ASN A 62 4.84 11.72 17.03
N ILE A 63 3.71 12.42 16.92
CA ILE A 63 3.52 13.53 15.99
C ILE A 63 3.09 14.74 16.79
N ASP A 64 3.94 15.76 16.74
CA ASP A 64 3.65 17.07 17.27
C ASP A 64 2.82 17.85 16.24
N GLN A 65 1.56 18.09 16.58
CA GLN A 65 0.61 18.88 15.78
C GLN A 65 0.44 20.30 16.32
N THR A 66 1.23 20.73 17.30
CA THR A 66 1.12 22.08 17.88
C THR A 66 1.62 23.18 16.94
N LEU A 67 2.35 22.80 15.88
CA LEU A 67 2.86 23.66 14.83
C LEU A 67 2.06 23.43 13.53
N ASP A 68 1.96 24.46 12.69
CA ASP A 68 1.31 24.38 11.35
C ASP A 68 1.87 23.26 10.45
N ILE A 69 3.08 22.77 10.76
CA ILE A 69 3.70 21.64 10.06
C ILE A 69 3.88 20.50 11.06
N PRO A 70 3.20 19.34 10.86
CA PRO A 70 3.33 18.20 11.76
C PRO A 70 4.77 17.67 11.76
N ARG A 71 5.34 17.50 12.96
CA ARG A 71 6.73 17.06 13.15
C ARG A 71 6.79 15.75 13.93
N ILE A 72 7.73 14.89 13.60
CA ILE A 72 8.02 13.67 14.39
C ILE A 72 8.71 14.07 15.70
N ILE A 73 8.21 13.60 16.83
CA ILE A 73 8.75 13.87 18.17
C ILE A 73 10.03 13.07 18.39
N ASP A 74 9.97 11.75 18.16
CA ASP A 74 11.08 10.82 18.31
C ASP A 74 11.25 9.93 17.06
N PRO A 75 12.33 10.10 16.28
CA PRO A 75 12.59 9.26 15.12
C PRO A 75 12.85 7.78 15.45
N ALA A 76 13.15 7.42 16.71
CA ALA A 76 13.34 6.03 17.13
C ALA A 76 12.03 5.22 17.19
N LEU A 77 10.88 5.90 17.27
CA LEU A 77 9.55 5.27 17.32
C LEU A 77 8.94 5.01 15.93
N ILE A 78 9.71 5.19 14.86
CA ILE A 78 9.28 4.89 13.50
C ILE A 78 9.39 3.38 13.27
N ILE A 79 8.25 2.74 12.96
CA ILE A 79 8.20 1.29 12.76
C ILE A 79 8.60 1.00 11.30
N SER A 80 9.71 0.25 11.13
CA SER A 80 10.33 -0.09 9.84
C SER A 80 9.81 -1.35 9.17
#